data_AF-A0A3D6B1V0-F1
#
_entry.id   AF-A0A3D6B1V0-F1
#
_cell.length_a   1.000
_cell.length_b   1.000
_cell.length_c   1.000
_cell.angle_alpha   90.00
_cell.angle_beta   90.00
_cell.angle_gamma   90.00
#
_symmetry.space_group_name_H-M   'P 1'
#
loop_
_entity.id
_entity.type
_entity.pdbx_description
1 polymer ?
#
loop_
_entity_poly.entity_id
_entity_poly.type
_entity_poly.pdbx_seq_one_letter_code
_entity_poly.pdbx_strand_id
1 'polypeptide(L)'
;TPIEPVIIDENSFSEYLASSQVLFIGDGVEKCENILTSPNAHFHQCAPTARAMGRLAQRLYDNNKKENVAYFEPFYLKDFIATVSKKKLF
;
A
#
# COMPACT_ATOMS: atom_id res chain seq x y z
N THR A 1 1.58 1.71 13.09
CA THR A 1 0.17 1.60 12.66
C THR A 1 0.02 0.31 11.91
N PRO A 2 -1.06 -0.47 12.14
CA PRO A 2 -1.32 -1.65 11.33
C PRO A 2 -1.50 -1.26 9.86
N ILE A 3 -1.07 -2.14 8.95
CA ILE A 3 -1.28 -1.94 7.51
C ILE A 3 -2.61 -2.61 7.17
N GLU A 4 -3.59 -1.82 6.75
CA GLU A 4 -4.93 -2.30 6.45
C GLU A 4 -5.49 -1.59 5.21
N PRO A 5 -6.40 -2.23 4.45
CA PRO A 5 -7.12 -1.56 3.38
C PRO A 5 -8.05 -0.49 3.98
N VAL A 6 -7.98 0.73 3.45
CA VAL A 6 -8.81 1.86 3.89
C VAL A 6 -9.70 2.33 2.74
N ILE A 7 -10.99 2.54 3.01
CA ILE A 7 -11.89 3.26 2.09
C ILE A 7 -11.70 4.75 2.34
N ILE A 8 -11.36 5.50 1.30
CA ILE A 8 -11.08 6.93 1.43
C ILE A 8 -12.38 7.74 1.37
N ASP A 9 -12.56 8.61 2.37
CA ASP A 9 -13.60 9.62 2.48
C ASP A 9 -12.99 10.98 2.90
N GLU A 10 -13.80 12.01 3.08
CA GLU A 10 -13.35 13.37 3.38
C GLU A 10 -12.69 13.52 4.77
N ASN A 11 -12.94 12.56 5.68
CA ASN A 11 -12.40 12.58 7.05
C ASN A 11 -11.15 11.71 7.21
N SER A 12 -10.83 10.93 6.17
CA SER A 12 -9.68 10.04 6.16
C SER A 12 -8.38 10.81 6.40
N PHE A 13 -7.56 10.31 7.33
CA PHE A 13 -6.29 10.90 7.75
C PHE A 13 -6.37 12.31 8.36
N SER A 14 -7.55 12.75 8.79
CA SER A 14 -7.77 14.07 9.41
C SER A 14 -6.81 14.38 10.57
N GLU A 15 -6.51 13.41 11.43
CA GLU A 15 -5.54 13.57 12.53
C GLU A 15 -4.12 13.93 12.04
N TYR A 16 -3.67 13.31 10.96
CA TYR A 16 -2.37 13.60 10.35
C TYR A 16 -2.39 14.95 9.64
N LEU A 17 -3.46 15.23 8.89
CA LEU A 17 -3.65 16.46 8.14
C LEU A 17 -3.86 17.69 9.05
N ALA A 18 -4.33 17.52 10.28
CA ALA A 18 -4.46 18.58 11.27
C ALA A 18 -3.10 18.94 11.91
N SER A 19 -2.17 17.99 11.98
CA SER A 19 -0.90 18.16 12.69
C SER A 19 0.26 18.56 11.80
N SER A 20 0.27 18.16 10.52
CA SER A 20 1.40 18.39 9.63
C SER A 20 1.03 18.24 8.15
N GLN A 21 1.97 18.60 7.28
CA GLN A 21 1.88 18.30 5.86
C GLN A 21 2.02 16.80 5.63
N VAL A 22 1.12 16.22 4.83
CA VAL A 22 1.10 14.80 4.49
C VAL A 22 1.27 14.66 2.97
N LEU A 23 2.22 13.83 2.57
CA LEU A 23 2.46 13.51 1.15
C LEU A 23 1.83 12.16 0.80
N PHE A 24 0.85 12.17 -0.08
CA PHE A 24 0.23 11.00 -0.68
C PHE A 24 0.94 10.67 -1.99
N ILE A 25 1.33 9.40 -2.17
CA ILE A 25 2.07 8.94 -3.35
C ILE A 25 1.45 7.68 -3.93
N GLY A 26 1.65 7.47 -5.23
CA GLY A 26 1.19 6.27 -5.96
C GLY A 26 0.25 6.61 -7.12
N ASP A 27 -0.39 5.58 -7.66
CA ASP A 27 -1.41 5.69 -8.71
C ASP A 27 -2.79 6.10 -8.15
N GLY A 28 -3.08 5.77 -6.89
CA GLY A 28 -4.32 6.15 -6.22
C GLY A 28 -4.49 7.65 -5.93
N VAL A 29 -3.44 8.47 -6.12
CA VAL A 29 -3.45 9.89 -5.75
C VAL A 29 -4.49 10.69 -6.54
N GLU A 30 -4.65 10.43 -7.83
CA GLU A 30 -5.62 11.13 -8.70
C GLU A 30 -7.06 10.98 -8.18
N LYS A 31 -7.39 9.82 -7.58
CA LYS A 31 -8.70 9.57 -6.97
C LYS A 31 -8.82 10.24 -5.60
N CYS A 32 -7.72 10.31 -4.84
CA CYS A 32 -7.71 10.88 -3.49
C CYS A 32 -7.73 12.41 -3.50
N GLU A 33 -7.12 13.06 -4.50
CA GLU A 33 -7.08 14.53 -4.65
C GLU A 33 -8.46 15.18 -4.63
N ASN A 34 -9.45 14.51 -5.23
CA ASN A 34 -10.83 15.01 -5.29
C ASN A 34 -11.60 14.86 -3.96
N ILE A 35 -11.09 14.04 -3.02
CA ILE A 35 -11.75 13.72 -1.76
C ILE A 35 -11.05 14.43 -0.59
N LEU A 36 -9.71 14.40 -0.57
CA LEU A 36 -8.87 14.90 0.50
C LEU A 36 -8.44 16.35 0.21
N THR A 37 -9.26 17.31 0.62
CA THR A 37 -9.14 18.73 0.23
C THR A 37 -8.36 19.61 1.23
N SER A 38 -7.75 19.01 2.26
CA SER A 38 -6.96 19.76 3.25
C SER A 38 -5.79 20.51 2.61
N PRO A 39 -5.47 21.76 3.02
CA PRO A 39 -4.30 22.48 2.52
C PRO A 39 -2.95 21.81 2.89
N ASN A 40 -2.99 20.87 3.85
CA ASN A 40 -1.84 20.07 4.25
C ASN A 40 -1.69 18.78 3.44
N ALA A 41 -2.64 18.45 2.56
CA ALA A 41 -2.56 17.29 1.68
C ALA A 41 -1.76 17.65 0.42
N HIS A 42 -0.64 16.96 0.21
CA HIS A 42 0.20 17.07 -0.98
C HIS A 42 0.17 15.75 -1.72
N PHE A 43 0.16 15.80 -3.05
CA PHE A 43 0.00 14.62 -3.88
C PHE A 43 1.11 14.54 -4.91
N HIS A 44 1.64 13.33 -5.12
CA HIS A 44 2.66 13.08 -6.11
C HIS A 44 2.51 11.70 -6.74
N GLN A 45 2.22 11.66 -8.04
CA GLN A 45 2.16 10.41 -8.78
C GLN A 45 3.56 9.86 -9.01
N CYS A 46 3.84 8.72 -8.41
CA CYS A 46 5.10 8.02 -8.59
C CYS A 46 4.91 6.50 -8.51
N ALA A 47 5.84 5.76 -9.09
CA ALA A 47 5.90 4.32 -9.00
C ALA A 47 7.12 3.88 -8.18
N PRO A 48 7.06 2.74 -7.46
CA PRO A 48 8.25 2.17 -6.83
C PRO A 48 9.33 1.88 -7.88
N THR A 49 10.59 2.10 -7.51
CA THR A 49 11.73 1.79 -8.38
C THR A 49 12.67 0.80 -7.72
N ALA A 50 13.28 -0.08 -8.52
CA ALA A 50 14.28 -1.03 -8.03
C ALA A 50 15.45 -0.33 -7.30
N ARG A 51 15.85 0.86 -7.79
CA ARG A 51 16.88 1.70 -7.16
C ARG A 51 16.52 2.08 -5.73
N ALA A 52 15.29 2.51 -5.48
CA ALA A 52 14.83 2.88 -4.14
C ALA A 52 14.80 1.67 -3.18
N MET A 53 14.55 0.47 -3.71
CA MET A 53 14.51 -0.76 -2.92
C MET A 53 15.90 -1.30 -2.52
N GLY A 54 16.95 -0.98 -3.28
CA GLY A 54 18.29 -1.56 -3.07
C GLY A 54 18.84 -1.38 -1.65
N ARG A 55 18.69 -0.18 -1.06
CA ARG A 55 19.17 0.10 0.31
C ARG A 55 18.40 -0.71 1.36
N LEU A 56 17.10 -0.90 1.17
CA LEU A 56 16.27 -1.70 2.07
C LEU A 56 16.63 -3.18 1.98
N ALA A 57 16.78 -3.69 0.75
CA ALA A 57 17.18 -5.07 0.49
C ALA A 57 18.57 -5.38 1.08
N GLN A 58 19.55 -4.48 0.90
CA GLN A 58 20.89 -4.65 1.48
C GLN A 58 20.82 -4.76 3.01
N ARG A 59 20.07 -3.86 3.66
CA ARG A 59 19.90 -3.90 5.12
C ARG A 59 19.31 -5.24 5.59
N LEU A 60 18.31 -5.77 4.89
CA LEU A 60 17.72 -7.07 5.24
C LEU A 60 18.74 -8.21 5.05
N TYR A 61 19.48 -8.17 3.94
CA TYR A 61 20.53 -9.14 3.63
C TYR A 61 21.62 -9.17 4.71
N ASP A 62 22.13 -8.01 5.12
CA ASP A 62 23.19 -7.87 6.13
C ASP A 62 22.74 -8.41 7.51
N ASN A 63 21.44 -8.33 7.80
CA ASN A 63 20.83 -8.87 9.02
C ASN A 63 20.39 -10.33 8.90
N ASN A 64 20.80 -11.05 7.85
CA ASN A 64 20.37 -12.42 7.54
C ASN A 64 18.83 -12.59 7.52
N LYS A 65 18.08 -11.54 7.19
CA LYS A 65 16.62 -11.59 7.01
C LYS A 65 16.30 -11.88 5.54
N LYS A 66 15.90 -13.11 5.25
CA LYS A 66 15.59 -13.61 3.90
C LYS A 66 14.37 -14.51 3.99
N GLU A 67 13.56 -14.49 2.93
CA GLU A 67 12.38 -15.35 2.82
C GLU A 67 12.70 -16.58 1.97
N ASN A 68 12.06 -17.71 2.28
CA ASN A 68 12.12 -18.89 1.43
C ASN A 68 11.07 -18.78 0.33
N VAL A 69 11.50 -18.74 -0.94
CA VAL A 69 10.61 -18.59 -2.10
C VAL A 69 9.52 -19.66 -2.15
N ALA A 70 9.76 -20.88 -1.65
CA ALA A 70 8.76 -21.95 -1.63
C ALA A 70 7.62 -21.73 -0.63
N TYR A 71 7.84 -20.88 0.38
CA TYR A 71 6.88 -20.62 1.47
C TYR A 71 6.51 -19.13 1.57
N PHE A 72 7.08 -18.29 0.72
CA PHE A 72 6.81 -16.86 0.70
C PHE A 72 5.49 -16.60 -0.03
N GLU A 73 4.60 -15.88 0.63
CA GLU A 73 3.45 -15.26 -0.01
C GLU A 73 3.61 -13.73 0.01
N PRO A 74 3.21 -13.04 -1.07
CA PRO A 74 3.11 -11.59 -1.04
C PRO A 74 2.22 -11.13 0.12
N PHE A 75 2.54 -9.97 0.69
CA PHE A 75 1.72 -9.35 1.74
C PHE A 75 0.43 -8.78 1.13
N TYR A 76 -0.57 -9.64 0.92
CA TYR A 76 -1.88 -9.23 0.44
C TYR A 76 -2.67 -8.59 1.59
N LEU A 77 -3.23 -7.40 1.35
CA LEU A 77 -4.09 -6.70 2.31
C LEU A 77 -5.50 -7.29 2.42
N LYS A 78 -5.82 -8.31 1.62
CA LYS A 78 -7.09 -9.03 1.65
C LYS A 78 -6.81 -10.52 1.44
N ASP A 79 -7.45 -11.34 2.25
CA ASP A 79 -7.35 -12.79 2.15
C ASP A 79 -7.80 -13.29 0.78
N PHE A 80 -7.09 -14.29 0.26
CA PHE A 80 -7.52 -15.02 -0.92
C PHE A 80 -8.80 -15.80 -0.62
N ILE A 81 -9.89 -15.45 -1.30
CA ILE A 81 -11.16 -16.16 -1.18
C ILE A 81 -11.29 -17.11 -2.38
N ALA A 82 -11.08 -18.41 -2.14
CA ALA A 82 -11.32 -19.43 -3.16
C ALA A 82 -12.81 -19.45 -3.55
N THR A 83 -13.11 -19.37 -4.84
CA THR A 83 -14.48 -19.48 -5.33
C THR A 83 -14.78 -20.92 -5.75
N VAL A 84 -16.00 -21.38 -5.46
CA VAL A 84 -16.45 -22.71 -5.89
C VAL A 84 -16.74 -22.67 -7.39
N SER A 85 -16.14 -23.57 -8.15
CA SER A 85 -16.38 -23.71 -9.59
C SER A 85 -17.87 -23.91 -9.86
N LYS A 86 -18.47 -23.03 -10.66
CA LYS A 86 -19.86 -23.17 -11.14
C LYS A 86 -19.99 -24.15 -12.31
N LYS A 87 -18.87 -24.70 -12.79
CA LYS A 87 -18.86 -25.62 -13.92
C LYS A 87 -19.47 -26.95 -13.47
N LYS A 88 -20.66 -27.28 -13.99
CA LYS A 88 -21.18 -28.65 -13.90
C LYS A 88 -20.33 -29.52 -14.81
N LEU A 89 -19.64 -30.51 -14.23
CA LEU A 89 -18.84 -31.48 -14.98
C LEU A 89 -19.67 -32.61 -15.60
N PHE A 90 -21.00 -32.55 -15.43
CA PHE A 90 -21.97 -33.48 -15.98
C PHE A 90 -23.30 -32.76 -16.26
#